data_AF-A0A923C902-F1
#
_entry.id   AF-A0A923C902-F1
#
_cell.length_a   1.000
_cell.length_b   1.000
_cell.length_c   1.000
_cell.angle_alpha   90.00
_cell.angle_beta   90.00
_cell.angle_gamma   90.00
#
_symmetry.space_group_name_H-M   'P 1'
#
loop_
_entity.id
_entity.type
_entity.pdbx_description
1 polymer ?
#
loop_
_entity_poly.entity_id
_entity_poly.type
_entity_poly.pdbx_seq_one_letter_code
_entity_poly.pdbx_strand_id
1 'polypeptide(L)'
;AVIAIAVLLVAVFIAHCTPFGRAVYAVGGSESSALLMGLPVRRTLVGVYTLSGLCSALAGVVFTFYMLSGYGLHATGMELDAIAAVVIGGTLLTGGVGYVAGTLFGVLMLGIIQTLISFDGTLSSWWTRIVIGVLLLVFCLMQRLLTHRVSR
;
A
#
# COMPACT_ATOMS: atom_id res chain seq x y z
N ALA A 1 -3.64 0.24 17.66
CA ALA A 1 -4.73 0.99 17.03
C ALA A 1 -4.46 2.51 16.96
N VAL A 2 -4.22 3.18 18.10
CA VAL A 2 -4.04 4.65 18.15
C VAL A 2 -2.96 5.17 17.20
N ILE A 3 -1.77 4.53 17.19
CA ILE A 3 -0.66 4.92 16.31
C ILE A 3 -1.04 4.80 14.83
N ALA A 4 -1.70 3.71 14.44
CA ALA A 4 -2.13 3.50 13.06
C ALA A 4 -3.14 4.56 12.58
N ILE A 5 -4.09 4.93 13.44
CA ILE A 5 -5.08 5.99 13.14
C ILE A 5 -4.39 7.35 13.02
N ALA A 6 -3.46 7.66 13.91
CA ALA A 6 -2.70 8.91 13.85
C ALA A 6 -1.88 9.02 12.55
N VAL A 7 -1.17 7.95 12.19
CA VAL A 7 -0.40 7.89 10.93
C VAL A 7 -1.32 8.02 9.70
N LEU A 8 -2.49 7.38 9.72
CA LEU A 8 -3.47 7.50 8.64
C LEU A 8 -3.94 8.96 8.46
N LEU A 9 -4.32 9.63 9.55
CA LEU A 9 -4.78 11.03 9.50
C LEU A 9 -3.68 11.95 8.96
N VAL A 10 -2.44 11.76 9.40
CA VAL A 10 -1.28 12.51 8.89
C VAL A 10 -1.06 12.22 7.41
N ALA A 11 -1.14 10.95 6.99
CA ALA A 11 -0.95 10.56 5.59
C ALA A 11 -2.04 11.14 4.68
N VAL A 12 -3.31 11.14 5.11
CA VAL A 12 -4.42 11.76 4.38
C VAL A 12 -4.21 13.27 4.27
N PHE A 13 -3.83 13.93 5.36
CA PHE A 13 -3.54 15.36 5.37
C PHE A 13 -2.39 15.72 4.42
N ILE A 14 -1.29 14.96 4.45
CA ILE A 14 -0.15 15.16 3.54
C ILE A 14 -0.61 14.94 2.09
N ALA A 15 -1.34 13.86 1.80
CA ALA A 15 -1.74 13.51 0.45
C ALA A 15 -2.71 14.53 -0.19
N HIS A 16 -3.66 15.08 0.58
CA HIS A 16 -4.70 15.97 0.04
C HIS A 16 -4.41 17.46 0.24
N CYS A 17 -3.89 17.85 1.40
CA CYS A 17 -3.81 19.26 1.76
C CYS A 17 -2.45 19.88 1.39
N THR A 18 -1.39 19.10 1.21
CA THR A 18 -0.04 19.64 0.98
C THR A 18 0.35 19.71 -0.49
N PRO A 19 1.20 20.69 -0.89
CA PRO A 19 1.78 20.74 -2.23
C PRO A 19 2.67 19.53 -2.52
N PHE A 20 3.25 18.91 -1.49
CA PHE A 20 4.02 17.68 -1.62
C PHE A 20 3.15 16.54 -2.13
N GLY A 21 1.97 16.32 -1.56
CA GLY A 21 1.02 15.31 -2.04
C GLY A 21 0.67 15.49 -3.52
N ARG A 22 0.34 16.71 -3.94
CA ARG A 22 0.06 17.02 -5.36
C ARG A 22 1.26 16.72 -6.27
N ALA A 23 2.47 17.05 -5.84
CA ALA A 23 3.68 16.72 -6.59
C ALA A 23 3.89 15.21 -6.72
N VAL A 24 3.58 14.42 -5.67
CA VAL A 24 3.66 12.95 -5.72
C VAL A 24 2.70 12.37 -6.75
N TYR A 25 1.43 12.82 -6.77
CA TYR A 25 0.45 12.37 -7.78
C TYR A 25 0.86 12.76 -9.20
N ALA A 26 1.39 13.98 -9.40
CA ALA A 26 1.86 14.43 -10.71
C ALA A 26 3.05 13.61 -11.22
N VAL A 27 4.04 13.34 -10.36
CA VAL A 27 5.19 12.48 -10.70
C VAL A 27 4.74 11.04 -10.98
N GLY A 28 3.76 10.53 -10.24
CA GLY A 28 3.22 9.18 -10.44
C GLY A 28 2.48 8.98 -11.76
N GLY A 29 1.92 10.02 -12.37
CA GLY A 29 1.25 9.92 -13.67
C GLY A 29 2.24 9.82 -14.83
N SER A 30 3.25 10.69 -14.85
CA SER A 30 4.36 10.59 -15.79
C SER A 30 5.53 11.46 -15.31
N GLU A 31 6.67 10.84 -15.05
CA GLU A 31 7.87 11.54 -14.59
C GLU A 31 8.36 12.59 -15.60
N SER A 32 8.37 12.23 -16.88
CA SER A 32 8.80 13.12 -17.97
C SER A 32 7.95 14.38 -18.07
N SER A 33 6.61 14.26 -17.96
CA SER A 33 5.74 15.44 -18.00
C SER A 33 5.87 16.29 -16.75
N ALA A 34 6.05 15.67 -15.58
CA ALA A 34 6.27 16.41 -14.33
C ALA A 34 7.56 17.24 -14.39
N LEU A 35 8.62 16.69 -14.99
CA LEU A 35 9.89 17.39 -15.20
C LEU A 35 9.74 18.58 -16.17
N LEU A 36 8.99 18.40 -17.26
CA LEU A 36 8.68 19.48 -18.21
C LEU A 36 7.83 20.60 -17.59
N MET A 37 6.99 20.27 -16.60
CA MET A 37 6.21 21.25 -15.82
C MET A 37 7.01 21.95 -14.70
N GLY A 38 8.32 21.68 -14.59
CA GLY A 38 9.19 22.32 -13.60
C GLY A 38 9.03 21.80 -12.17
N LEU A 39 8.38 20.64 -11.98
CA LEU A 39 8.27 20.02 -10.65
C LEU A 39 9.63 19.44 -10.23
N PRO A 40 10.02 19.56 -8.94
CA PRO A 40 11.28 19.04 -8.44
C PRO A 40 11.21 17.51 -8.21
N VAL A 41 11.09 16.73 -9.29
CA VAL A 41 10.91 15.27 -9.30
C VAL A 41 11.86 14.56 -8.32
N ARG A 42 13.16 14.85 -8.41
CA ARG A 42 14.19 14.21 -7.58
C ARG A 42 13.99 14.47 -6.08
N ARG A 43 13.55 15.66 -5.69
CA ARG A 43 13.27 15.99 -4.27
C ARG A 43 11.99 15.30 -3.81
N THR A 44 10.98 15.25 -4.66
CA THR A 44 9.72 14.54 -4.37
C THR A 44 9.97 13.05 -4.15
N LEU A 45 10.75 12.40 -5.02
CA LEU A 45 11.11 10.98 -4.87
C LEU A 45 11.85 10.71 -3.56
N VAL A 46 12.88 11.51 -3.23
CA VAL A 46 13.59 11.37 -1.96
C VAL A 46 12.61 11.50 -0.78
N GLY A 47 11.70 12.48 -0.80
CA GLY A 47 10.68 12.65 0.23
C GLY A 47 9.72 11.46 0.37
N VAL A 48 9.35 10.81 -0.73
CA VAL A 48 8.47 9.63 -0.71
C VAL A 48 9.19 8.44 -0.10
N TYR A 49 10.43 8.18 -0.51
CA TYR A 49 11.22 7.08 0.04
C TYR A 49 11.59 7.28 1.51
N THR A 50 11.85 8.51 1.95
CA THR A 50 12.08 8.80 3.37
C THR A 50 10.80 8.62 4.20
N LEU A 51 9.65 9.03 3.69
CA LEU A 51 8.36 8.80 4.35
C LEU A 51 8.06 7.29 4.47
N SER A 52 8.32 6.53 3.41
CA SER A 52 8.18 5.06 3.42
C SER A 52 9.08 4.40 4.46
N GLY A 53 10.36 4.82 4.52
CA GLY A 53 11.30 4.34 5.54
C GLY A 53 10.87 4.69 6.97
N LEU A 54 10.34 5.90 7.19
CA LEU A 54 9.81 6.31 8.49
C LEU A 54 8.60 5.46 8.90
N CYS A 55 7.66 5.23 7.98
CA CYS A 55 6.50 4.36 8.22
C CYS A 55 6.92 2.91 8.51
N SER A 56 7.89 2.37 7.77
CA SER A 56 8.44 1.03 7.98
C SER A 56 9.13 0.91 9.35
N ALA A 57 9.92 1.91 9.76
CA ALA A 57 10.56 1.94 11.07
C ALA A 57 9.53 2.00 12.22
N LEU A 58 8.50 2.85 12.10
CA LEU A 58 7.41 2.91 13.07
C LEU A 58 6.64 1.59 13.15
N ALA A 59 6.31 0.99 12.00
CA ALA A 59 5.65 -0.31 11.95
C ALA A 59 6.50 -1.40 12.61
N GLY A 60 7.81 -1.42 12.36
CA GLY A 60 8.74 -2.35 12.98
C GLY A 60 8.77 -2.24 14.50
N VAL A 61 8.88 -1.01 15.04
CA VAL A 61 8.86 -0.77 16.50
C VAL A 61 7.54 -1.25 17.12
N VAL A 62 6.40 -0.93 16.51
CA VAL A 62 5.08 -1.38 16.98
C VAL A 62 4.97 -2.91 16.91
N PHE A 63 5.51 -3.52 15.86
CA PHE A 63 5.52 -4.96 15.66
C PHE A 63 6.37 -5.68 16.72
N THR A 64 7.53 -5.13 17.09
CA THR A 64 8.37 -5.67 18.17
C THR A 64 7.63 -5.66 19.51
N PHE A 65 6.91 -4.57 19.83
CA PHE A 65 6.07 -4.52 21.03
C PHE A 65 4.88 -5.49 20.99
N TYR A 66 4.36 -5.80 19.80
CA TYR A 66 3.26 -6.75 19.65
C TYR A 66 3.70 -8.21 19.81
N MET A 67 4.80 -8.60 19.18
CA MET A 67 5.26 -9.99 19.16
C MET A 67 5.84 -10.48 20.49
N LEU A 68 6.46 -9.59 21.28
CA LEU A 68 7.19 -9.89 22.53
C LEU A 68 8.23 -11.03 22.44
N SER A 69 8.47 -11.58 21.25
CA SER A 69 9.27 -12.78 20.98
C SER A 69 10.17 -12.56 19.76
N GLY A 70 11.43 -12.96 19.89
CA GLY A 70 12.47 -12.73 18.88
C GLY A 70 12.48 -13.78 17.78
N TYR A 71 11.40 -13.89 16.99
CA TYR A 71 11.32 -14.85 15.89
C TYR A 71 11.36 -14.13 14.53
N GLY A 72 12.55 -14.14 13.92
CA GLY A 72 12.89 -13.31 12.75
C GLY A 72 12.16 -13.66 11.45
N LEU A 73 11.43 -14.77 11.37
CA LEU A 73 10.70 -15.17 10.15
C LEU A 73 9.27 -14.61 10.07
N HIS A 74 8.77 -13.93 11.12
CA HIS A 74 7.39 -13.42 11.12
C HIS A 74 7.12 -12.33 10.08
N ALA A 75 8.15 -11.59 9.65
CA ALA A 75 8.00 -10.55 8.64
C ALA A 75 8.03 -11.05 7.19
N THR A 76 8.26 -12.35 6.99
CA THR A 76 8.34 -12.91 5.62
C THR A 76 6.99 -12.81 4.92
N GLY A 77 6.94 -12.11 3.79
CA GLY A 77 5.73 -11.98 2.97
C GLY A 77 4.79 -10.83 3.36
N MET A 78 5.04 -10.10 4.46
CA MET A 78 4.22 -8.93 4.82
C MET A 78 4.32 -7.81 3.78
N GLU A 79 5.41 -7.74 3.02
CA GLU A 79 5.56 -6.83 1.87
C GLU A 79 4.48 -7.10 0.81
N LEU A 80 4.21 -8.38 0.51
CA LEU A 80 3.21 -8.77 -0.48
C LEU A 80 1.79 -8.44 0.02
N ASP A 81 1.53 -8.67 1.30
CA ASP A 81 0.26 -8.34 1.95
C ASP A 81 0.01 -6.82 1.95
N ALA A 82 1.06 -6.03 2.18
CA ALA A 82 0.99 -4.57 2.10
C ALA A 82 0.64 -4.10 0.68
N ILE A 83 1.28 -4.67 -0.35
CA ILE A 83 0.95 -4.38 -1.76
C ILE A 83 -0.48 -4.82 -2.08
N ALA A 84 -0.90 -6.00 -1.60
CA ALA A 84 -2.26 -6.52 -1.78
C ALA A 84 -3.32 -5.58 -1.24
N ALA A 85 -3.20 -5.18 0.02
CA ALA A 85 -4.15 -4.29 0.67
C ALA A 85 -4.28 -2.95 -0.07
N VAL A 86 -3.15 -2.38 -0.49
CA VAL A 86 -3.11 -1.07 -1.16
C VAL A 86 -3.75 -1.14 -2.56
N VAL A 87 -3.44 -2.19 -3.32
CA VAL A 87 -4.03 -2.44 -4.65
C VAL A 87 -5.54 -2.72 -4.57
N ILE A 88 -5.98 -3.55 -3.62
CA ILE A 88 -7.41 -3.81 -3.37
C ILE A 88 -8.13 -2.51 -2.99
N GLY A 89 -7.46 -1.64 -2.23
CA GLY A 89 -7.93 -0.30 -1.87
C GLY A 89 -8.03 0.69 -3.03
N GLY A 90 -7.65 0.30 -4.25
CA GLY A 90 -7.87 1.08 -5.47
C GLY A 90 -6.70 1.94 -5.93
N THR A 91 -5.49 1.77 -5.39
CA THR A 91 -4.30 2.43 -5.93
C THR A 91 -3.76 1.66 -7.14
N LEU A 92 -3.41 2.38 -8.21
CA LEU A 92 -2.83 1.78 -9.40
C LEU A 92 -1.33 1.50 -9.22
N LEU A 93 -0.90 0.30 -9.60
CA LEU A 93 0.51 -0.10 -9.59
C LEU A 93 1.38 0.74 -10.53
N THR A 94 0.78 1.32 -11.57
CA THR A 94 1.45 2.21 -12.52
C THR A 94 1.66 3.63 -11.99
N GLY A 95 1.06 3.98 -10.85
CA GLY A 95 1.16 5.32 -10.25
C GLY A 95 0.14 6.33 -10.77
N GLY A 96 0.13 7.51 -10.15
CA GLY A 96 -0.63 8.69 -10.59
C GLY A 96 -2.07 8.77 -10.08
N VAL A 97 -2.64 7.66 -9.61
CA VAL A 97 -4.06 7.58 -9.23
C VAL A 97 -4.26 6.66 -8.03
N GLY A 98 -5.01 7.13 -7.03
CA GLY A 98 -5.33 6.39 -5.81
C GLY A 98 -5.66 7.32 -4.63
N TYR A 99 -6.39 6.81 -3.65
CA TYR A 99 -6.73 7.55 -2.42
C TYR A 99 -6.24 6.81 -1.19
N VAL A 100 -5.59 7.52 -0.26
CA VAL A 100 -5.14 6.97 1.03
C VAL A 100 -6.33 6.46 1.86
N ALA A 101 -7.50 7.06 1.72
CA ALA A 101 -8.72 6.55 2.35
C ALA A 101 -9.16 5.19 1.78
N GLY A 102 -8.94 4.95 0.47
CA GLY A 102 -9.25 3.68 -0.18
C GLY A 102 -8.36 2.53 0.33
N THR A 103 -7.08 2.80 0.60
CA THR A 103 -6.16 1.79 1.14
C THR A 103 -6.54 1.34 2.54
N LEU A 104 -7.16 2.20 3.36
CA LEU A 104 -7.74 1.78 4.65
C LEU A 104 -8.78 0.67 4.46
N PHE A 105 -9.71 0.84 3.50
CA PHE A 105 -10.71 -0.18 3.20
C PHE A 105 -10.07 -1.46 2.67
N GLY A 106 -9.01 -1.35 1.87
CA GLY A 106 -8.25 -2.50 1.40
C GLY A 106 -7.57 -3.29 2.53
N VAL A 107 -6.96 -2.61 3.50
CA VAL A 107 -6.37 -3.25 4.70
C VAL A 107 -7.45 -3.93 5.55
N LEU A 108 -8.60 -3.28 5.76
CA LEU A 108 -9.72 -3.87 6.49
C LEU A 108 -10.27 -5.11 5.78
N MET A 109 -10.43 -5.04 4.46
CA MET A 109 -10.89 -6.18 3.64
C MET A 109 -9.91 -7.34 3.70
N LEU A 110 -8.59 -7.06 3.59
CA LEU A 110 -7.56 -8.09 3.74
C LEU A 110 -7.62 -8.74 5.14
N GLY A 111 -7.81 -7.95 6.19
CA GLY A 111 -7.97 -8.45 7.56
C GLY A 111 -9.21 -9.34 7.74
N ILE A 112 -10.34 -8.98 7.12
CA ILE A 112 -11.55 -9.82 7.12
C ILE A 112 -11.29 -11.14 6.39
N ILE A 113 -10.65 -11.10 5.22
CA ILE A 113 -10.29 -12.31 4.45
C ILE A 113 -9.38 -13.22 5.27
N GLN A 114 -8.33 -12.67 5.90
CA GLN A 114 -7.42 -13.43 6.75
C GLN A 114 -8.15 -14.06 7.94
N THR A 115 -9.07 -13.31 8.56
CA THR A 115 -9.88 -13.79 9.68
C THR A 115 -10.77 -14.95 9.23
N LEU A 116 -11.52 -14.80 8.13
CA LEU A 116 -12.39 -15.85 7.60
C LEU A 116 -11.63 -17.14 7.29
N ILE A 117 -10.48 -17.05 6.62
CA ILE A 117 -9.65 -18.22 6.28
C ILE A 117 -9.10 -18.92 7.54
N SER A 118 -8.72 -18.15 8.57
CA SER A 118 -8.26 -18.72 9.84
C SER A 118 -9.38 -19.39 10.64
N PHE A 119 -10.61 -18.87 10.56
CA PHE A 119 -11.76 -19.42 11.27
C PHE A 119 -12.31 -20.72 10.66
N ASP A 120 -12.09 -20.96 9.35
CA ASP A 120 -12.53 -22.19 8.68
C ASP A 120 -11.75 -23.47 9.09
N GLY A 121 -10.76 -23.35 9.99
CA GLY A 121 -10.21 -24.43 10.86
C GLY A 121 -9.51 -25.61 10.18
N THR A 122 -9.65 -25.77 8.86
CA THR A 122 -9.16 -26.91 8.07
C THR A 122 -8.05 -26.52 7.08
N LEU A 123 -7.77 -25.22 6.94
CA LEU A 123 -6.83 -24.65 5.99
C LEU A 123 -5.55 -24.22 6.71
N SER A 124 -4.40 -24.74 6.24
CA SER A 124 -3.08 -24.35 6.75
C SER A 124 -2.76 -22.89 6.39
N SER A 125 -1.93 -22.22 7.21
CA SER A 125 -1.47 -20.83 7.01
C SER A 125 -0.90 -20.54 5.61
N TRP A 126 -0.47 -21.59 4.89
CA TRP A 126 -0.02 -21.52 3.50
C TRP A 126 -1.12 -21.15 2.51
N TRP A 127 -2.36 -21.58 2.73
CA TRP A 127 -3.49 -21.27 1.85
C TRP A 127 -3.83 -19.78 1.85
N THR A 128 -3.68 -19.09 2.98
CA THR A 128 -3.87 -17.63 3.06
C THR A 128 -2.96 -16.88 2.08
N ARG A 129 -1.67 -17.25 2.04
CA ARG A 129 -0.70 -16.63 1.12
C ARG A 129 -1.03 -16.89 -0.35
N ILE A 130 -1.48 -18.11 -0.68
CA ILE A 130 -1.89 -18.48 -2.04
C ILE A 130 -3.11 -17.65 -2.46
N VAL A 131 -4.12 -17.52 -1.60
CA VAL A 131 -5.33 -16.75 -1.88
C VAL A 131 -5.01 -15.26 -2.07
N ILE A 132 -4.18 -14.67 -1.20
CA ILE A 132 -3.75 -13.27 -1.34
C ILE A 132 -2.99 -13.06 -2.66
N GLY A 133 -2.09 -13.96 -3.02
CA GLY A 133 -1.35 -13.92 -4.28
C GLY A 133 -2.27 -14.02 -5.50
N VAL A 134 -3.23 -14.95 -5.49
CA VAL A 134 -4.23 -15.11 -6.56
C VAL A 134 -5.11 -13.87 -6.66
N LEU A 135 -5.60 -13.34 -5.54
CA LEU A 135 -6.42 -12.13 -5.50
C LEU A 135 -5.66 -10.93 -6.08
N LEU A 136 -4.39 -10.77 -5.71
CA LEU A 136 -3.49 -9.77 -6.28
C LEU A 136 -3.32 -9.93 -7.79
N LEU A 137 -3.11 -11.15 -8.28
CA LEU A 137 -2.98 -11.43 -9.71
C LEU A 137 -4.26 -11.08 -10.45
N VAL A 138 -5.43 -11.45 -9.92
CA VAL A 138 -6.74 -11.10 -10.51
C VAL A 138 -6.90 -9.59 -10.58
N PHE A 139 -6.60 -8.87 -9.49
CA PHE A 139 -6.73 -7.42 -9.46
C PHE A 139 -5.75 -6.72 -10.41
N CYS A 140 -4.50 -7.20 -10.48
CA CYS A 140 -3.49 -6.71 -11.42
C CYS A 140 -3.91 -6.96 -12.88
N LEU A 141 -4.43 -8.16 -13.21
CA LEU A 141 -4.98 -8.48 -14.53
C LEU A 141 -6.15 -7.56 -14.87
N MET A 142 -7.06 -7.35 -13.93
CA MET A 142 -8.20 -6.45 -14.10
C MET A 142 -7.74 -5.02 -14.35
N GLN A 143 -6.84 -4.48 -13.51
CA GLN A 143 -6.26 -3.15 -13.68
C GLN A 143 -5.55 -3.01 -15.04
N ARG A 144 -4.74 -4.00 -15.43
CA ARG A 144 -4.05 -4.01 -16.72
C ARG A 144 -5.03 -3.98 -17.88
N LEU A 145 -6.09 -4.77 -17.83
CA LEU A 145 -7.13 -4.77 -18.86
C LEU A 145 -7.86 -3.42 -18.94
N LEU A 146 -8.20 -2.81 -17.81
CA LEU A 146 -8.85 -1.49 -17.78
C LEU A 146 -7.93 -0.40 -18.35
N THR A 147 -6.67 -0.34 -17.92
CA THR A 147 -5.71 0.66 -18.43
C THR A 147 -5.45 0.47 -19.93
N HIS A 148 -5.42 -0.76 -20.41
CA HIS A 148 -5.22 -1.05 -21.84
C HIS A 148 -6.43 -0.67 -22.71
N ARG A 149 -7.63 -0.55 -22.13
CA ARG A 149 -8.83 -0.05 -22.83
C ARG A 149 -8.91 1.47 -22.89
N VAL A 150 -8.31 2.18 -21.93
CA VAL A 150 -8.29 3.65 -21.91
C VAL A 150 -7.26 4.22 -22.90
N SER A 151 -6.24 3.44 -23.26
CA SER A 151 -5.21 3.82 -24.26
C SER A 151 -5.63 3.55 -25.72
N ARG A 152 -6.87 3.15 -25.97
CA ARG A 152 -7.46 2.95 -27.31
C ARG A 152 -8.61 3.90 -27.52
#